data_AF-A0A7F8QKZ7-F1
#
_entry.id   AF-A0A7F8QKZ7-F1
#
_cell.length_a   1.000
_cell.length_b   1.000
_cell.length_c   1.000
_cell.angle_alpha   90.00
_cell.angle_beta   90.00
_cell.angle_gamma   90.00
#
_symmetry.space_group_name_H-M   'P 1'
#
loop_
_entity.id
_entity.type
_entity.pdbx_description
1 polymer ?
#
loop_
_entity_poly.entity_id
_entity_poly.type
_entity_poly.pdbx_seq_one_letter_code
_entity_poly.pdbx_strand_id
1 'polypeptide(L)'
;MGLESARELDCAALGALLREPREAERTLLLDCRPFLAFCRRGFDGFQACCPDLCSESPAPAMSSAGGENSRSDPRAPFYDQGGPVEILPYLFLGSCSHSSDLRGLQACGITAVLNVSRCPNHFEGLFRYKSIPVEDNQMVEISAWFQEAISFIDSVKNSGGRVLVHCQAGISRSATICLAYLIQSRRVRLDEAFDFVKQRRGVISPNFSFMGQLLQFETQVLCH
;
A
#
# COMPACT_ATOMS: atom_id res chain seq x y z
N MET A 1 14.11 25.06 25.53
CA MET A 1 14.04 25.95 24.35
C MET A 1 14.02 25.05 23.13
N GLY A 2 12.92 24.77 22.44
CA GLY A 2 11.58 25.35 22.39
C GLY A 2 11.15 25.25 20.93
N LEU A 3 10.04 24.58 20.62
CA LEU A 3 9.40 24.70 19.31
C LEU A 3 9.27 26.20 19.02
N GLU A 4 10.00 26.72 18.03
CA GLU A 4 10.08 28.17 17.80
C GLU A 4 8.73 28.78 17.38
N SER A 5 7.73 27.97 17.03
CA SER A 5 6.30 28.23 17.24
C SER A 5 5.50 27.09 16.64
N ALA A 6 4.59 26.51 17.40
CA ALA A 6 3.42 25.84 16.83
C ALA A 6 2.37 26.94 16.64
N ARG A 7 2.00 27.22 15.39
CA ARG A 7 0.84 28.05 15.08
C ARG A 7 -0.18 27.15 14.41
N GLU A 8 -1.43 27.16 14.90
CA GLU A 8 -2.55 26.70 14.08
C GLU A 8 -2.59 27.60 12.84
N LEU A 9 -2.47 26.98 11.66
CA LEU A 9 -2.75 27.65 10.40
C LEU A 9 -4.06 27.09 9.87
N ASP A 10 -4.95 27.98 9.43
CA ASP A 10 -6.08 27.57 8.60
C ASP A 10 -5.60 27.03 7.24
N CYS A 11 -6.49 26.31 6.55
CA CYS A 11 -6.19 25.70 5.26
C CYS A 11 -5.76 26.72 4.18
N ALA A 12 -6.19 27.98 4.30
CA ALA A 12 -5.87 29.02 3.32
C ALA A 12 -4.43 29.52 3.48
N ALA A 13 -3.97 29.70 4.73
CA ALA A 13 -2.60 30.08 5.05
C ALA A 13 -1.60 28.95 4.71
N LEU A 14 -1.98 27.69 4.92
CA LEU A 14 -1.16 26.54 4.52
C LEU A 14 -0.99 26.46 2.99
N GLY A 15 -2.06 26.72 2.25
CA GLY A 15 -2.04 26.75 0.78
C GLY A 15 -1.27 27.94 0.18
N ALA A 16 -1.02 29.00 0.95
CA ALA A 16 -0.17 30.12 0.56
C ALA A 16 1.32 29.80 0.79
N LEU A 17 1.65 29.19 1.94
CA LEU A 17 3.01 28.79 2.32
C LEU A 17 3.60 27.75 1.34
N LEU A 18 2.82 26.74 0.98
CA LEU A 18 3.23 25.67 0.06
C LEU A 18 3.34 26.12 -1.40
N ARG A 19 2.87 27.34 -1.74
CA ARG A 19 3.02 27.92 -3.08
C ARG A 19 4.39 28.56 -3.30
N GLU A 20 5.15 28.81 -2.24
CA GLU A 20 6.52 29.28 -2.36
C GLU A 20 7.49 28.09 -2.53
N PRO A 21 8.18 27.97 -3.69
CA PRO A 21 9.03 26.80 -3.99
C PRO A 21 10.17 26.59 -2.99
N ARG A 22 10.64 27.67 -2.35
CA ARG A 22 11.73 27.65 -1.36
C ARG A 22 11.28 27.16 0.02
N GLU A 23 9.99 27.24 0.33
CA GLU A 23 9.44 26.82 1.62
C GLU A 23 8.92 25.37 1.58
N ALA A 24 8.48 24.88 0.42
CA ALA A 24 8.03 23.50 0.25
C ALA A 24 9.13 22.45 0.56
N GLU A 25 10.38 22.72 0.21
CA GLU A 25 11.52 21.81 0.50
C GLU A 25 12.00 21.87 1.96
N ARG A 26 11.56 22.86 2.73
CA ARG A 26 12.04 23.12 4.10
C ARG A 26 10.97 22.89 5.17
N THR A 27 9.77 22.48 4.78
CA THR A 27 8.64 22.36 5.69
C THR A 27 8.29 20.89 5.91
N LEU A 28 8.54 20.39 7.13
CA LEU A 28 8.00 19.11 7.56
C LEU A 28 6.57 19.33 8.07
N LEU A 29 5.59 18.62 7.52
CA LEU A 29 4.20 18.66 7.98
C LEU A 29 3.95 17.47 8.93
N LEU A 30 3.50 17.77 10.14
CA LEU A 30 3.21 16.79 11.18
C LEU A 30 1.69 16.70 11.35
N ASP A 31 1.13 15.52 11.07
CA ASP A 31 -0.29 15.22 11.30
C ASP A 31 -0.49 14.80 12.77
N CYS A 32 -0.93 15.75 13.59
CA CYS A 32 -1.14 15.60 15.02
C CYS A 32 -2.61 15.85 15.34
N ARG A 33 -3.52 15.00 14.86
CA ARG A 33 -4.98 15.22 15.05
C ARG A 33 -5.31 15.65 16.49
N PRO A 34 -6.08 16.74 16.68
CA PRO A 34 -6.89 17.45 15.68
C PRO A 34 -6.18 18.59 14.91
N PHE A 35 -4.86 18.76 15.01
CA PHE A 35 -4.12 19.88 14.41
C PHE A 35 -2.99 19.43 13.47
N LEU A 36 -2.68 20.28 12.49
CA LEU A 36 -1.49 20.17 11.66
C LEU A 36 -0.41 21.11 12.22
N ALA A 37 0.79 20.59 12.44
CA ALA A 37 1.95 21.39 12.84
C ALA A 37 3.00 21.39 11.73
N PHE A 38 3.84 22.43 11.68
CA PHE A 38 4.93 22.51 10.70
C PHE A 38 6.27 22.79 11.38
N CYS A 39 7.34 22.20 10.85
CA CYS A 39 8.71 22.50 11.25
C CYS A 39 9.44 23.19 10.08
N ARG A 40 9.86 24.46 10.28
CA ARG A 40 10.56 25.28 9.28
C ARG A 40 11.95 24.79 8.88
N ARG A 41 12.50 23.83 9.62
CA ARG A 41 13.84 23.28 9.40
C ARG A 41 13.83 21.88 8.79
N GLY A 42 12.67 21.45 8.27
CA GLY A 42 12.51 20.13 7.67
C GLY A 42 12.76 18.99 8.66
N PHE A 43 12.98 17.80 8.11
CA PHE A 43 13.25 16.59 8.90
C PHE A 43 14.57 16.68 9.68
N ASP A 44 15.66 17.13 9.04
CA ASP A 44 16.98 17.19 9.68
C ASP A 44 17.00 18.11 10.92
N GLY A 45 16.32 19.27 10.83
CA GLY A 45 16.19 20.16 11.97
C GLY A 45 15.26 19.63 13.05
N PHE A 46 14.23 18.86 12.68
CA PHE A 46 13.36 18.18 13.63
C PHE A 46 14.11 17.06 14.36
N GLN A 47 14.88 16.23 13.64
CA GLN A 47 15.71 15.16 14.20
C GLN A 47 16.78 15.71 15.15
N ALA A 48 17.41 16.84 14.81
CA ALA A 48 18.40 17.47 15.68
C ALA A 48 17.81 17.99 17.00
N CYS A 49 16.54 18.44 16.98
CA CYS A 49 15.85 18.97 18.17
C CYS A 49 15.09 17.91 18.97
N CYS A 50 14.59 16.86 18.32
CA CYS A 50 13.69 15.86 18.89
C CYS A 50 14.02 14.45 18.38
N PRO A 51 15.24 13.93 18.65
CA PRO A 51 15.68 12.63 18.13
C PRO A 51 14.81 11.47 18.62
N ASP A 52 14.31 11.54 19.86
CA ASP A 52 13.50 10.49 20.50
C ASP A 52 12.12 10.30 19.86
N LEU A 53 11.67 11.25 19.01
CA LEU A 53 10.41 11.19 18.29
C LEU A 53 10.57 10.79 16.82
N CYS A 54 11.81 10.55 16.38
CA CYS A 54 12.11 10.13 15.02
C CYS A 54 12.38 8.62 15.01
N SER A 55 11.61 7.83 14.26
CA SER A 55 12.07 6.48 13.91
C SER A 55 13.23 6.64 12.93
N GLU A 56 14.43 6.25 13.32
CA GLU A 56 15.65 6.40 12.51
C GLU A 56 15.41 5.98 11.05
N SER A 57 15.75 6.86 10.09
CA SER A 57 16.04 6.44 8.72
C SER A 57 17.55 6.30 8.54
N PRO A 58 18.03 5.23 7.89
CA PRO A 58 19.46 4.91 7.85
C PRO A 58 20.22 5.92 6.99
N ALA A 59 21.26 6.54 7.57
CA ALA A 59 22.25 7.33 6.85
C ALA A 59 23.28 6.42 6.14
N PRO A 60 23.95 6.90 5.07
CA PRO A 60 24.67 6.06 4.11
C PRO A 60 26.17 5.90 4.45
N ALA A 61 26.76 4.73 4.13
CA ALA A 61 27.99 4.57 3.32
C ALA A 61 28.72 3.20 3.47
N MET A 62 29.07 2.62 2.32
CA MET A 62 30.34 1.94 1.97
C MET A 62 30.67 0.52 2.49
N SER A 63 30.60 -0.41 1.52
CA SER A 63 31.52 -1.54 1.20
C SER A 63 32.09 -2.42 2.32
N SER A 64 31.59 -3.65 2.39
CA SER A 64 32.44 -4.84 2.53
C SER A 64 31.81 -6.02 1.76
N ALA A 65 32.69 -6.84 1.18
CA ALA A 65 32.38 -7.88 0.21
C ALA A 65 31.60 -9.07 0.79
N GLY A 66 30.69 -9.62 0.00
CA GLY A 66 30.01 -10.90 0.26
C GLY A 66 28.73 -10.96 -0.57
N GLY A 67 28.69 -11.83 -1.58
CA GLY A 67 27.66 -11.82 -2.62
C GLY A 67 26.28 -12.25 -2.13
N GLU A 68 25.24 -11.70 -2.77
CA GLU A 68 24.09 -12.45 -3.30
C GLU A 68 23.28 -11.55 -4.26
N ASN A 69 22.91 -12.14 -5.40
CA ASN A 69 22.28 -11.49 -6.55
C ASN A 69 20.83 -11.07 -6.26
N SER A 70 20.62 -9.80 -5.90
CA SER A 70 19.31 -9.14 -6.06
C SER A 70 19.46 -8.06 -7.11
N ARG A 71 19.15 -8.39 -8.36
CA ARG A 71 19.07 -7.39 -9.44
C ARG A 71 17.84 -6.52 -9.17
N SER A 72 18.03 -5.43 -8.43
CA SER A 72 17.06 -4.35 -8.42
C SER A 72 16.88 -3.86 -9.86
N ASP A 73 15.67 -3.90 -10.39
CA ASP A 73 15.37 -3.23 -11.65
C ASP A 73 15.45 -1.72 -11.38
N PRO A 74 16.42 -0.97 -11.94
CA PRO A 74 16.55 0.46 -11.72
C PRO A 74 15.34 1.26 -12.23
N ARG A 75 14.41 0.63 -12.96
CA ARG A 75 13.16 1.24 -13.44
C ARG A 75 11.98 1.08 -12.47
N ALA A 76 12.06 0.16 -11.51
CA ALA A 76 10.98 -0.06 -10.56
C ALA A 76 11.03 1.00 -9.43
N PRO A 77 9.88 1.52 -8.98
CA PRO A 77 9.85 2.43 -7.84
C PRO A 77 10.41 1.75 -6.58
N PHE A 78 10.97 2.53 -5.65
CA PHE A 78 11.66 2.00 -4.46
C PHE A 78 10.81 1.03 -3.63
N TYR A 79 9.48 1.25 -3.57
CA TYR A 79 8.54 0.41 -2.83
C TYR A 79 8.18 -0.92 -3.53
N ASP A 80 8.68 -1.14 -4.75
CA ASP A 80 8.63 -2.39 -5.50
C ASP A 80 10.00 -3.09 -5.49
N GLN A 81 10.97 -2.60 -4.70
CA GLN A 81 12.21 -3.33 -4.46
C GLN A 81 11.91 -4.55 -3.59
N GLY A 82 11.90 -5.73 -4.23
CA GLY A 82 11.62 -7.01 -3.58
C GLY A 82 10.49 -7.78 -4.28
N GLY A 83 9.98 -8.80 -3.61
CA GLY A 83 8.85 -9.59 -4.08
C GLY A 83 7.49 -9.03 -3.64
N PRO A 84 6.39 -9.63 -4.10
CA PRO A 84 5.06 -9.34 -3.54
C PRO A 84 5.03 -9.65 -2.04
N VAL A 85 4.20 -8.92 -1.31
CA VAL A 85 4.15 -8.99 0.16
C VAL A 85 3.11 -10.02 0.59
N GLU A 86 3.49 -10.91 1.51
CA GLU A 86 2.58 -11.89 2.12
C GLU A 86 1.64 -11.20 3.12
N ILE A 87 0.33 -11.22 2.86
CA ILE A 87 -0.72 -10.72 3.77
C ILE A 87 -1.21 -11.85 4.67
N LEU A 88 -1.51 -13.01 4.08
CA LEU A 88 -1.81 -14.26 4.75
C LEU A 88 -0.99 -15.37 4.08
N PRO A 89 -0.85 -16.57 4.68
CA PRO A 89 -0.05 -17.67 4.11
C PRO A 89 -0.36 -18.00 2.64
N TYR A 90 -1.59 -17.75 2.20
CA TYR A 90 -2.08 -17.99 0.84
C TYR A 90 -2.42 -16.72 0.05
N LEU A 91 -2.27 -15.51 0.61
CA LEU A 91 -2.69 -14.25 -0.01
C LEU A 91 -1.53 -13.26 -0.05
N PHE A 92 -1.16 -12.86 -1.26
CA PHE A 92 -0.10 -11.89 -1.54
C PHE A 92 -0.64 -10.62 -2.16
N LEU A 93 0.00 -9.50 -1.86
CA LEU A 93 -0.29 -8.19 -2.42
C LEU A 93 0.91 -7.67 -3.22
N GLY A 94 0.68 -7.21 -4.46
CA GLY A 94 1.74 -6.67 -5.29
C GLY A 94 1.31 -5.67 -6.36
N SER A 95 2.30 -5.25 -7.15
CA SER A 95 2.17 -4.38 -8.30
C SER A 95 2.25 -5.17 -9.61
N CYS A 96 2.13 -4.47 -10.73
CA CYS A 96 2.32 -5.00 -12.07
C CYS A 96 3.76 -5.50 -12.29
N SER A 97 4.74 -4.83 -11.68
CA SER A 97 6.14 -5.27 -11.68
C SER A 97 6.26 -6.67 -11.08
N HIS A 98 5.65 -6.90 -9.90
CA HIS A 98 5.68 -8.19 -9.23
C HIS A 98 4.96 -9.30 -10.02
N SER A 99 3.84 -8.98 -10.69
CA SER A 99 3.12 -9.99 -11.49
C SER A 99 3.83 -10.35 -12.80
N SER A 100 4.78 -9.54 -13.24
CA SER A 100 5.63 -9.79 -14.41
C SER A 100 6.92 -10.57 -14.10
N ASP A 101 7.24 -10.82 -12.81
CA ASP A 101 8.42 -11.56 -12.40
C ASP A 101 8.11 -13.05 -12.14
N LEU A 102 8.35 -13.89 -13.15
CA LEU A 102 8.12 -15.34 -13.04
C LEU A 102 8.88 -15.97 -11.87
N ARG A 103 10.12 -15.53 -11.62
CA ARG A 103 10.97 -16.12 -10.56
C ARG A 103 10.44 -15.74 -9.20
N GLY A 104 10.07 -14.47 -9.00
CA GLY A 104 9.42 -14.00 -7.78
C GLY A 104 8.11 -14.74 -7.51
N LEU A 105 7.25 -14.93 -8.52
CA LEU A 105 6.01 -15.69 -8.39
C LEU A 105 6.27 -17.15 -7.96
N GLN A 106 7.24 -17.82 -8.60
CA GLN A 106 7.59 -19.21 -8.26
C GLN A 106 8.23 -19.33 -6.87
N ALA A 107 9.11 -18.41 -6.49
CA ALA A 107 9.74 -18.38 -5.17
C ALA A 107 8.69 -18.17 -4.06
N CYS A 108 7.66 -17.35 -4.32
CA CYS A 108 6.51 -17.20 -3.45
C CYS A 108 5.50 -18.35 -3.58
N GLY A 109 5.75 -19.39 -4.37
CA GLY A 109 4.81 -20.52 -4.55
C GLY A 109 3.43 -20.09 -5.04
N ILE A 110 3.34 -19.01 -5.82
CA ILE A 110 2.08 -18.51 -6.36
C ILE A 110 1.52 -19.54 -7.35
N THR A 111 0.23 -19.81 -7.24
CA THR A 111 -0.51 -20.75 -8.11
C THR A 111 -1.59 -20.04 -8.92
N ALA A 112 -2.00 -18.85 -8.47
CA ALA A 112 -3.04 -18.07 -9.10
C ALA A 112 -2.77 -16.57 -8.99
N VAL A 113 -3.29 -15.80 -9.95
CA VAL A 113 -3.11 -14.34 -10.00
C VAL A 113 -4.48 -13.68 -10.21
N LEU A 114 -4.84 -12.78 -9.31
CA LEU A 114 -5.98 -11.88 -9.43
C LEU A 114 -5.49 -10.50 -9.89
N ASN A 115 -5.75 -10.19 -11.17
CA ASN A 115 -5.34 -8.95 -11.81
C ASN A 115 -6.47 -7.92 -11.74
N VAL A 116 -6.31 -6.90 -10.89
CA VAL A 116 -7.29 -5.83 -10.67
C VAL A 116 -6.89 -4.58 -11.47
N SER A 117 -6.41 -4.76 -12.69
CA SER A 117 -5.90 -3.69 -13.54
C SER A 117 -6.00 -4.04 -15.02
N ARG A 118 -5.47 -3.16 -15.87
CA ARG A 118 -5.32 -3.37 -17.31
C ARG A 118 -3.94 -3.91 -17.70
N CYS A 119 -3.10 -4.25 -16.73
CA CYS A 119 -1.82 -4.92 -17.01
C CYS A 119 -2.06 -6.25 -17.72
N PRO A 120 -1.15 -6.67 -18.62
CA PRO A 120 -1.26 -7.98 -19.27
C PRO A 120 -1.02 -9.12 -18.26
N ASN A 121 -1.65 -10.27 -18.53
CA ASN A 121 -1.35 -11.51 -17.83
C ASN A 121 -0.11 -12.15 -18.49
N HIS A 122 1.05 -12.10 -17.84
CA HIS A 122 2.32 -12.48 -18.45
C HIS A 122 2.53 -14.00 -18.63
N PHE A 123 1.85 -14.83 -17.84
CA PHE A 123 2.16 -16.25 -17.70
C PHE A 123 0.90 -17.12 -17.76
N GLU A 124 -0.02 -16.79 -18.67
CA GLU A 124 -1.21 -17.61 -18.91
C GLU A 124 -0.81 -19.04 -19.27
N GLY A 125 -1.49 -20.02 -18.66
CA GLY A 125 -1.16 -21.44 -18.76
C GLY A 125 -0.23 -21.97 -17.66
N LEU A 126 0.56 -21.10 -17.00
CA LEU A 126 1.37 -21.49 -15.84
C LEU A 126 0.66 -21.22 -14.51
N PHE A 127 -0.08 -20.11 -14.43
CA PHE A 127 -0.90 -19.78 -13.27
C PHE A 127 -2.38 -19.69 -13.68
N ARG A 128 -3.26 -19.89 -12.69
CA ARG A 128 -4.68 -19.62 -12.87
C ARG A 128 -4.93 -18.11 -12.77
N TYR A 129 -5.46 -17.49 -13.81
CA TYR A 129 -5.76 -16.06 -13.81
C TYR A 129 -7.24 -15.76 -13.57
N LYS A 130 -7.48 -14.61 -12.96
CA LYS A 130 -8.76 -13.90 -13.00
C LYS A 130 -8.48 -12.41 -13.14
N SER A 131 -9.17 -11.76 -14.08
CA SER A 131 -9.00 -10.34 -14.34
C SER A 131 -10.29 -9.59 -13.98
N ILE A 132 -10.13 -8.52 -13.20
CA ILE A 132 -11.18 -7.58 -12.82
C ILE A 132 -10.77 -6.22 -13.40
N PRO A 133 -11.40 -5.76 -14.50
CA PRO A 133 -10.96 -4.57 -15.23
C PRO A 133 -11.44 -3.28 -14.54
N VAL A 134 -10.87 -2.99 -13.38
CA VAL A 134 -11.19 -1.81 -12.58
C VAL A 134 -10.15 -0.72 -12.76
N GLU A 135 -10.63 0.49 -13.08
CA GLU A 135 -9.82 1.70 -13.11
C GLU A 135 -9.67 2.30 -11.70
N ASP A 136 -8.56 3.00 -11.48
CA ASP A 136 -8.25 3.61 -10.18
C ASP A 136 -8.78 5.04 -10.11
N ASN A 137 -10.09 5.19 -10.16
CA ASN A 137 -10.72 6.51 -10.10
C ASN A 137 -11.97 6.48 -9.21
N GLN A 138 -12.43 7.67 -8.82
CA GLN A 138 -13.49 7.83 -7.84
C GLN A 138 -14.88 7.39 -8.33
N MET A 139 -15.06 7.25 -9.65
CA MET A 139 -16.33 6.91 -10.29
C MET A 139 -16.56 5.39 -10.36
N VAL A 140 -15.55 4.58 -10.09
CA VAL A 140 -15.66 3.11 -10.19
C VAL A 140 -16.24 2.52 -8.91
N GLU A 141 -17.25 1.67 -9.09
CA GLU A 141 -17.78 0.81 -8.05
C GLU A 141 -16.95 -0.50 -7.99
N ILE A 142 -15.88 -0.50 -7.20
CA ILE A 142 -15.06 -1.69 -6.97
C ILE A 142 -15.76 -2.71 -6.05
N SER A 143 -16.68 -2.27 -5.20
CA SER A 143 -17.45 -3.13 -4.28
C SER A 143 -18.27 -4.20 -4.99
N ALA A 144 -18.76 -3.92 -6.20
CA ALA A 144 -19.47 -4.89 -7.04
C ALA A 144 -18.65 -6.16 -7.32
N TRP A 145 -17.31 -6.06 -7.23
CA TRP A 145 -16.39 -7.15 -7.50
C TRP A 145 -15.90 -7.88 -6.24
N PHE A 146 -16.25 -7.41 -5.04
CA PHE A 146 -15.73 -7.98 -3.79
C PHE A 146 -16.09 -9.47 -3.67
N GLN A 147 -17.36 -9.84 -3.87
CA GLN A 147 -17.78 -11.23 -3.72
C GLN A 147 -17.09 -12.15 -4.75
N GLU A 148 -16.90 -11.65 -5.97
CA GLU A 148 -16.25 -12.40 -7.05
C GLU A 148 -14.75 -12.60 -6.77
N ALA A 149 -14.06 -11.55 -6.30
CA ALA A 149 -12.66 -11.60 -5.88
C ALA A 149 -12.45 -12.51 -4.67
N ILE A 150 -13.30 -12.39 -3.64
CA ILE A 150 -13.25 -13.21 -2.42
C ILE A 150 -13.45 -14.68 -2.78
N SER A 151 -14.44 -15.01 -3.61
CA SER A 151 -14.71 -16.38 -4.04
C SER A 151 -13.53 -16.98 -4.81
N PHE A 152 -12.84 -16.17 -5.63
CA PHE A 152 -11.62 -16.61 -6.30
C PHE A 152 -10.50 -16.91 -5.32
N ILE A 153 -10.23 -16.00 -4.37
CA ILE A 153 -9.21 -16.18 -3.32
C ILE A 153 -9.51 -17.44 -2.49
N ASP A 154 -10.76 -17.64 -2.06
CA ASP A 154 -11.15 -18.82 -1.30
C ASP A 154 -11.02 -20.11 -2.12
N SER A 155 -11.33 -20.09 -3.42
CA SER A 155 -11.12 -21.26 -4.28
C SER A 155 -9.64 -21.68 -4.37
N VAL A 156 -8.73 -20.71 -4.41
CA VAL A 156 -7.29 -20.95 -4.44
C VAL A 156 -6.81 -21.46 -3.08
N LYS A 157 -7.23 -20.81 -1.99
CA LYS A 157 -6.94 -21.24 -0.63
C LYS A 157 -7.41 -22.68 -0.37
N ASN A 158 -8.64 -23.02 -0.76
CA ASN A 158 -9.24 -24.33 -0.50
C ASN A 158 -8.59 -25.46 -1.32
N SER A 159 -7.88 -25.13 -2.41
CA SER A 159 -7.06 -26.07 -3.16
C SER A 159 -5.61 -26.16 -2.65
N GLY A 160 -5.29 -25.50 -1.53
CA GLY A 160 -3.94 -25.44 -0.97
C GLY A 160 -2.99 -24.52 -1.74
N GLY A 161 -3.51 -23.71 -2.66
CA GLY A 161 -2.74 -22.78 -3.47
C GLY A 161 -2.49 -21.44 -2.77
N ARG A 162 -1.70 -20.61 -3.45
CA ARG A 162 -1.39 -19.22 -3.05
C ARG A 162 -1.77 -18.28 -4.19
N VAL A 163 -2.39 -17.15 -3.85
CA VAL A 163 -2.86 -16.14 -4.81
C VAL A 163 -2.09 -14.83 -4.65
N LEU A 164 -1.65 -14.26 -5.77
CA LEU A 164 -1.22 -12.87 -5.84
C LEU A 164 -2.39 -12.00 -6.29
N VAL A 165 -2.77 -11.01 -5.48
CA VAL A 165 -3.66 -9.92 -5.89
C VAL A 165 -2.79 -8.72 -6.24
N HIS A 166 -2.89 -8.26 -7.50
CA HIS A 166 -2.11 -7.10 -7.95
C HIS A 166 -2.96 -6.11 -8.74
N CYS A 167 -2.47 -4.87 -8.79
CA CYS A 167 -2.96 -3.86 -9.72
C CYS A 167 -1.76 -3.21 -10.42
N GLN A 168 -1.85 -1.93 -10.84
CA GLN A 168 -0.73 -1.24 -11.44
C GLN A 168 0.44 -1.04 -10.45
N ALA A 169 0.19 -0.34 -9.34
CA ALA A 169 1.23 0.05 -8.38
C ALA A 169 1.18 -0.74 -7.06
N GLY A 170 0.16 -1.57 -6.85
CA GLY A 170 -0.01 -2.26 -5.57
C GLY A 170 -0.34 -1.34 -4.40
N ILE A 171 -1.01 -0.21 -4.66
CA ILE A 171 -1.28 0.86 -3.68
C ILE A 171 -2.77 0.94 -3.33
N SER A 172 -3.64 1.03 -4.34
CA SER A 172 -5.09 1.28 -4.16
C SER A 172 -5.93 0.03 -4.47
N ARG A 173 -6.28 -0.24 -5.74
CA ARG A 173 -7.18 -1.34 -6.14
C ARG A 173 -6.90 -2.71 -5.50
N SER A 174 -5.68 -3.23 -5.63
CA SER A 174 -5.34 -4.54 -5.06
C SER A 174 -5.34 -4.53 -3.54
N ALA A 175 -4.93 -3.43 -2.91
CA ALA A 175 -5.03 -3.26 -1.47
C ALA A 175 -6.51 -3.26 -1.03
N THR A 176 -7.39 -2.55 -1.74
CA THR A 176 -8.84 -2.57 -1.49
C THR A 176 -9.41 -3.98 -1.51
N ILE A 177 -9.05 -4.80 -2.50
CA ILE A 177 -9.50 -6.21 -2.56
C ILE A 177 -8.98 -7.02 -1.36
N CYS A 178 -7.70 -6.84 -0.97
CA CYS A 178 -7.15 -7.51 0.21
C CYS A 178 -7.88 -7.09 1.50
N LEU A 179 -8.22 -5.81 1.65
CA LEU A 179 -8.97 -5.30 2.80
C LEU A 179 -10.38 -5.90 2.85
N ALA A 180 -11.11 -5.88 1.73
CA ALA A 180 -12.43 -6.51 1.64
C ALA A 180 -12.35 -8.01 1.99
N TYR A 181 -11.31 -8.71 1.53
CA TYR A 181 -11.11 -10.11 1.86
C TYR A 181 -10.88 -10.34 3.36
N LEU A 182 -10.10 -9.49 4.03
CA LEU A 182 -9.87 -9.60 5.49
C LEU A 182 -11.16 -9.35 6.28
N ILE A 183 -11.92 -8.30 5.92
CA ILE A 183 -13.22 -8.00 6.53
C ILE A 183 -14.15 -9.22 6.43
N GLN A 184 -14.29 -9.82 5.25
CA GLN A 184 -15.15 -10.99 5.04
C GLN A 184 -14.65 -12.26 5.74
N SER A 185 -13.37 -12.61 5.53
CA SER A 185 -12.84 -13.93 5.89
C SER A 185 -12.33 -14.03 7.33
N ARG A 186 -12.03 -12.89 7.96
CA ARG A 186 -11.58 -12.81 9.36
C ARG A 186 -12.57 -12.09 10.26
N ARG A 187 -13.64 -11.50 9.69
CA ARG A 187 -14.66 -10.74 10.43
C ARG A 187 -14.04 -9.63 11.29
N VAL A 188 -12.98 -9.00 10.79
CA VAL A 188 -12.31 -7.86 11.42
C VAL A 188 -12.83 -6.55 10.85
N ARG A 189 -12.70 -5.48 11.64
CA ARG A 189 -13.06 -4.14 11.19
C ARG A 189 -12.12 -3.62 10.11
N LEU A 190 -12.57 -2.63 9.35
CA LEU A 190 -11.78 -2.02 8.28
C LEU A 190 -10.51 -1.34 8.81
N ASP A 191 -10.56 -0.68 9.97
CA ASP A 191 -9.38 -0.06 10.58
C ASP A 191 -8.31 -1.10 10.96
N GLU A 192 -8.72 -2.19 11.61
CA GLU A 192 -7.84 -3.31 11.94
C GLU A 192 -7.25 -3.97 10.68
N ALA A 193 -8.08 -4.23 9.66
CA ALA A 193 -7.63 -4.76 8.38
C ALA A 193 -6.63 -3.80 7.69
N PHE A 194 -6.90 -2.50 7.75
CA PHE A 194 -6.05 -1.47 7.15
C PHE A 194 -4.68 -1.45 7.79
N ASP A 195 -4.62 -1.38 9.12
CA ASP A 195 -3.36 -1.39 9.87
C ASP A 195 -2.56 -2.68 9.61
N PHE A 196 -3.24 -3.83 9.58
CA PHE A 196 -2.62 -5.12 9.31
C PHE A 196 -1.93 -5.18 7.93
N VAL A 197 -2.58 -4.65 6.89
CA VAL A 197 -1.99 -4.61 5.53
C VAL A 197 -0.95 -3.50 5.43
N LYS A 198 -1.17 -2.34 6.08
CA LYS A 198 -0.24 -1.19 6.08
C LYS A 198 1.11 -1.54 6.70
N GLN A 199 1.12 -2.29 7.80
CA GLN A 199 2.35 -2.77 8.44
C GLN A 199 3.19 -3.66 7.52
N ARG A 200 2.55 -4.38 6.59
CA ARG A 200 3.22 -5.28 5.66
C ARG A 200 3.63 -4.58 4.37
N ARG A 201 2.78 -3.67 3.86
CA ARG A 201 3.07 -2.83 2.70
C ARG A 201 2.76 -1.37 3.04
N GLY A 202 3.79 -0.66 3.51
CA GLY A 202 3.69 0.73 3.99
C GLY A 202 3.16 1.74 2.97
N VAL A 203 3.17 1.41 1.67
CA VAL A 203 2.69 2.30 0.60
C VAL A 203 1.20 2.18 0.29
N ILE A 204 0.45 1.25 0.90
CA ILE A 204 -0.98 1.15 0.58
C ILE A 204 -1.70 2.47 0.88
N SER A 205 -2.58 2.84 -0.04
CA SER A 205 -3.42 4.02 0.03
C SER A 205 -4.58 3.84 -0.97
N PRO A 206 -5.63 3.07 -0.61
CA PRO A 206 -6.88 3.06 -1.36
C PRO A 206 -7.39 4.49 -1.58
N ASN A 207 -7.92 4.76 -2.77
CA ASN A 207 -8.56 6.05 -3.00
C ASN A 207 -9.78 6.25 -2.08
N PHE A 208 -10.17 7.50 -1.85
CA PHE A 208 -11.24 7.84 -0.91
C PHE A 208 -12.60 7.20 -1.24
N SER A 209 -12.94 7.07 -2.53
CA SER A 209 -14.17 6.40 -2.97
C SER A 209 -14.16 4.92 -2.58
N PHE A 210 -13.03 4.23 -2.80
CA PHE A 210 -12.87 2.84 -2.41
C PHE A 210 -12.89 2.65 -0.89
N MET A 211 -12.37 3.62 -0.13
CA MET A 211 -12.48 3.60 1.33
C MET A 211 -13.94 3.70 1.80
N GLY A 212 -14.74 4.57 1.17
CA GLY A 212 -16.18 4.64 1.43
C GLY A 212 -16.92 3.34 1.10
N GLN A 213 -16.58 2.72 -0.03
CA GLN A 213 -17.14 1.42 -0.43
C GLN A 213 -16.75 0.28 0.53
N LEU A 214 -15.53 0.31 1.08
CA LEU A 214 -15.10 -0.64 2.12
C LEU A 214 -15.86 -0.46 3.44
N LEU A 215 -16.13 0.77 3.87
CA LEU A 215 -16.94 1.04 5.08
C LEU A 215 -18.37 0.52 4.91
N GLN A 216 -18.95 0.72 3.73
CA GLN A 216 -20.28 0.17 3.42
C GLN A 216 -20.26 -1.37 3.45
N PHE A 217 -19.23 -1.98 2.85
CA PHE A 217 -19.07 -3.43 2.86
C PHE A 217 -18.86 -4.00 4.27
N GLU A 218 -18.05 -3.35 5.11
CA GLU A 218 -17.88 -3.70 6.52
C GLU A 218 -19.23 -3.76 7.26
N THR A 219 -20.07 -2.74 7.08
CA THR A 219 -21.41 -2.70 7.69
C THR A 219 -22.25 -3.89 7.24
N GLN A 220 -22.24 -4.22 5.95
CA GLN A 220 -22.99 -5.36 5.40
C GLN A 220 -22.49 -6.71 5.94
N VAL A 221 -21.19 -6.85 6.18
CA VAL A 221 -20.55 -8.10 6.57
C VAL A 221 -20.54 -8.32 8.08
N LEU A 222 -20.41 -7.27 8.90
CA LEU A 222 -20.25 -7.41 10.35
C LEU A 222 -21.55 -7.20 11.13
N CYS A 223 -22.53 -6.48 10.56
CA CYS A 223 -23.83 -6.26 11.23
C CYS A 223 -24.86 -7.36 10.93
N HIS A 224 -24.52 -8.36 10.09
CA HIS A 224 -25.35 -9.51 9.74
C HIS A 224 -24.57 -10.83 9.89
#